data_AF-A0AAU7Q9H0-F1
#
_entry.id   AF-A0AAU7Q9H0-F1
#
_cell.length_a   1.000
_cell.length_b   1.000
_cell.length_c   1.000
_cell.angle_alpha   90.00
_cell.angle_beta   90.00
_cell.angle_gamma   90.00
#
_symmetry.space_group_name_H-M   'P 1'
#
loop_
_entity.id
_entity.type
_entity.pdbx_description
1 polymer ?
#
loop_
_entity_poly.entity_id
_entity_poly.type
_entity_poly.pdbx_seq_one_letter_code
_entity_poly.pdbx_strand_id
1 'polypeptide(L)'
;MKFLSAGRGMPALALAMLCPAPVIAGHSVLIWPVDPVITEESQGTELWVQNRGDATTLLQARIYSWNQAGGANTMPPSRIFRRFPA
;
A
#
# COMPACT_ATOMS: atom_id res chain seq x y z
N MET A 1 -28.17 53.83 24.25
CA MET A 1 -28.41 52.54 23.57
C MET A 1 -27.36 52.35 22.49
N LYS A 2 -26.92 51.09 22.31
CA LYS A 2 -25.97 50.53 21.31
C LYS A 2 -24.55 50.31 21.85
N PHE A 3 -24.43 49.27 22.70
CA PHE A 3 -23.21 48.49 22.78
C PHE A 3 -23.03 47.79 21.43
N LEU A 4 -22.01 48.19 20.66
CA LEU A 4 -21.55 47.38 19.53
C LEU A 4 -21.04 46.05 20.11
N SER A 5 -21.78 44.98 19.84
CA SER A 5 -21.37 43.60 20.13
C SER A 5 -20.16 43.24 19.27
N ALA A 6 -18.97 43.59 19.72
CA ALA A 6 -17.74 43.01 19.23
C ALA A 6 -17.64 41.54 19.70
N GLY A 7 -17.34 40.63 18.80
CA GLY A 7 -16.87 39.29 19.16
C GLY A 7 -17.93 38.20 19.29
N ARG A 8 -18.71 37.94 18.24
CA ARG A 8 -19.53 36.71 18.14
C ARG A 8 -19.18 35.81 16.95
N GLY A 9 -17.98 35.98 16.40
CA GLY A 9 -17.44 35.14 15.30
C GLY A 9 -16.26 34.24 15.69
N MET A 10 -15.52 34.59 16.75
CA MET A 10 -14.32 33.87 17.19
C MET A 10 -14.53 32.45 17.76
N PRO A 11 -15.60 32.14 18.51
CA PRO A 11 -15.75 30.79 19.05
C PRO A 11 -16.12 29.75 17.97
N ALA A 12 -16.81 30.15 16.90
CA ALA A 12 -17.20 29.25 15.81
C ALA A 12 -15.99 28.81 14.98
N LEU A 13 -15.02 29.70 14.75
CA LEU A 13 -13.79 29.37 14.03
C LEU A 13 -12.86 28.47 14.86
N ALA A 14 -12.75 28.74 16.17
CA ALA A 14 -12.00 27.90 17.09
C ALA A 14 -12.59 26.48 17.20
N LEU A 15 -13.94 26.37 17.23
CA LEU A 15 -14.64 25.08 17.28
C LEU A 15 -14.52 24.29 15.97
N ALA A 16 -14.46 24.96 14.81
CA ALA A 16 -14.25 24.31 13.53
C ALA A 16 -12.85 23.67 13.39
N MET A 17 -11.83 24.22 14.06
CA MET A 17 -10.47 23.66 14.09
C MET A 17 -10.34 22.41 14.98
N LEU A 18 -11.33 22.11 15.83
CA LEU A 18 -11.39 20.89 16.64
C LEU A 18 -12.02 19.71 15.90
N CYS A 19 -12.51 19.91 14.67
CA CYS A 19 -13.09 18.82 13.88
C CYS A 19 -11.96 17.97 13.28
N PRO A 20 -11.78 16.69 13.70
CA PRO A 20 -10.78 15.84 13.10
C PRO A 20 -11.10 15.66 11.62
N ALA A 21 -10.16 16.03 10.74
CA ALA A 21 -10.29 15.72 9.33
C ALA A 21 -10.36 14.18 9.17
N PRO A 22 -11.19 13.66 8.25
CA PRO A 22 -11.17 12.24 7.95
C PRO A 22 -9.77 11.87 7.44
N VAL A 23 -9.05 11.06 8.22
CA VAL A 23 -7.84 10.40 7.74
C VAL A 23 -8.29 9.32 6.77
N ILE A 24 -7.92 9.46 5.51
CA ILE A 24 -8.02 8.37 4.54
C ILE A 24 -6.90 7.39 4.88
N ALA A 25 -7.27 6.20 5.34
CA ALA A 25 -6.31 5.14 5.59
C ALA A 25 -5.63 4.74 4.27
N GLY A 26 -4.30 4.58 4.29
CA GLY A 26 -3.57 4.03 3.15
C GLY A 26 -3.96 2.58 2.85
N HIS A 27 -3.64 2.11 1.64
CA HIS A 27 -3.88 0.72 1.26
C HIS A 27 -3.12 -0.24 2.20
N SER A 28 -3.83 -1.23 2.74
CA SER A 28 -3.24 -2.25 3.62
C SER A 28 -3.29 -3.61 2.91
N VAL A 29 -2.13 -4.20 2.64
CA VAL A 29 -2.02 -5.46 1.88
C VAL A 29 -1.16 -6.45 2.65
N LEU A 30 -1.69 -7.65 2.87
CA LEU A 30 -0.96 -8.79 3.39
C LEU A 30 -0.36 -9.56 2.20
N ILE A 31 0.93 -9.87 2.28
CA ILE A 31 1.65 -10.73 1.33
C ILE A 31 2.24 -11.91 2.11
N TRP A 32 2.01 -13.14 1.64
CA TRP A 32 2.50 -14.35 2.29
C TRP A 32 2.75 -15.49 1.30
N PRO A 33 3.85 -16.27 1.43
CA PRO A 33 5.01 -16.02 2.30
C PRO A 33 5.86 -14.85 1.79
N VAL A 34 6.74 -14.31 2.64
CA VAL A 34 7.66 -13.23 2.24
C VAL A 34 8.74 -13.73 1.30
N ASP A 35 9.26 -14.94 1.56
CA ASP A 35 10.32 -15.59 0.77
C ASP A 35 9.80 -16.87 0.10
N PRO A 36 9.04 -16.75 -1.01
CA PRO A 36 8.55 -17.91 -1.73
C PRO A 36 9.71 -18.64 -2.44
N VAL A 37 9.77 -19.96 -2.27
CA VAL A 37 10.78 -20.83 -2.90
C VAL A 37 10.10 -21.72 -3.93
N ILE A 38 10.73 -21.86 -5.10
CA ILE A 38 10.37 -22.86 -6.13
C ILE A 38 11.43 -23.95 -6.07
N THR A 39 11.00 -25.18 -5.84
CA THR A 39 11.89 -26.36 -5.74
C THR A 39 11.94 -27.10 -7.08
N GLU A 40 12.94 -27.94 -7.30
CA GLU A 40 13.06 -28.71 -8.55
C GLU A 40 11.85 -29.63 -8.81
N GLU A 41 11.18 -30.10 -7.76
CA GLU A 41 9.99 -30.94 -7.84
C GLU A 41 8.69 -30.15 -8.10
N SER A 42 8.71 -28.81 -8.00
CA SER A 42 7.52 -27.97 -8.12
C SER A 42 7.52 -27.14 -9.41
N GLN A 43 6.36 -27.07 -10.07
CA GLN A 43 6.19 -26.24 -11.28
C GLN A 43 6.02 -24.74 -10.97
N GLY A 44 6.01 -24.37 -9.69
CA GLY A 44 5.76 -23.03 -9.20
C GLY A 44 5.65 -23.00 -7.68
N THR A 45 5.27 -21.83 -7.17
CA THR A 45 5.02 -21.57 -5.75
C THR A 45 3.91 -20.53 -5.65
N GLU A 46 3.21 -20.51 -4.52
CA GLU A 46 2.08 -19.62 -4.30
C GLU A 46 2.52 -18.37 -3.52
N LEU A 47 1.98 -17.23 -3.93
CA LEU A 47 2.09 -15.97 -3.21
C LEU A 47 0.68 -15.41 -2.97
N TRP A 48 0.23 -15.48 -1.73
CA TRP A 48 -1.03 -14.91 -1.29
C TRP A 48 -0.91 -13.40 -1.19
N VAL A 49 -1.85 -12.70 -1.83
CA VAL A 49 -1.96 -11.24 -1.75
C VAL A 49 -3.39 -10.89 -1.36
N GLN A 50 -3.55 -10.32 -0.18
CA GLN A 50 -4.86 -10.00 0.38
C GLN A 50 -4.93 -8.51 0.74
N ASN A 51 -5.89 -7.81 0.15
CA ASN A 51 -6.26 -6.48 0.61
C ASN A 51 -6.94 -6.59 1.98
N ARG A 52 -6.31 -6.01 3.00
CA ARG A 52 -6.80 -5.93 4.39
C ARG A 52 -7.41 -4.56 4.71
N GLY A 53 -7.38 -3.63 3.77
CA GLY A 53 -8.05 -2.33 3.88
C GLY A 53 -9.54 -2.40 3.53
N ASP A 54 -10.21 -1.27 3.72
CA ASP A 54 -11.63 -1.04 3.43
C ASP A 54 -11.88 -0.41 2.05
N ALA A 55 -10.82 -0.04 1.33
CA ALA A 55 -10.87 0.52 -0.01
C ALA A 55 -10.26 -0.41 -1.07
N THR A 56 -10.76 -0.32 -2.31
CA THR A 56 -10.19 -1.03 -3.46
C THR A 56 -8.74 -0.63 -3.69
N THR A 57 -7.87 -1.63 -3.90
CA THR A 57 -6.43 -1.44 -4.13
C THR A 57 -6.03 -2.00 -5.49
N LEU A 58 -5.37 -1.17 -6.31
CA LEU A 58 -4.74 -1.62 -7.56
C LEU A 58 -3.31 -2.06 -7.28
N LEU A 59 -2.94 -3.28 -7.71
CA LEU A 59 -1.62 -3.87 -7.50
C LEU A 59 -0.99 -4.29 -8.83
N GLN A 60 0.33 -4.07 -8.95
CA GLN A 60 1.13 -4.58 -10.06
C GLN A 60 2.20 -5.54 -9.53
N ALA A 61 2.17 -6.78 -9.99
CA ALA A 61 3.23 -7.76 -9.74
C ALA A 61 4.21 -7.78 -10.92
N ARG A 62 5.52 -7.79 -10.62
CA ARG A 62 6.61 -7.93 -11.59
C ARG A 62 7.67 -8.85 -11.01
N ILE A 63 8.25 -9.70 -11.84
CA ILE A 63 9.33 -10.61 -11.45
C ILE A 63 10.56 -10.32 -12.31
N TYR A 64 11.68 -10.18 -11.62
CA TYR A 64 12.99 -9.90 -12.20
C TYR A 64 13.96 -11.01 -11.80
N SER A 65 14.91 -11.31 -12.67
CA SER A 65 15.99 -12.24 -12.33
C SER A 65 17.07 -11.43 -11.62
N TRP A 66 17.32 -11.70 -10.34
CA TRP A 66 18.40 -11.03 -9.60
C TRP A 66 19.75 -11.68 -9.91
N ASN A 67 20.75 -10.86 -10.18
CA ASN A 67 22.13 -11.29 -10.33
C ASN A 67 23.07 -10.28 -9.64
N GLN A 68 24.09 -10.78 -8.95
CA GLN A 68 25.12 -9.95 -8.34
C GLN A 68 26.49 -10.30 -8.92
N ALA A 69 27.07 -9.39 -9.71
CA ALA A 69 28.37 -9.56 -10.36
C ALA A 69 29.30 -8.41 -9.95
N GLY A 70 30.54 -8.74 -9.53
CA GLY A 70 31.51 -7.74 -9.10
C GLY A 70 31.04 -6.87 -7.92
N GLY A 71 30.12 -7.38 -7.09
CA GLY A 71 29.51 -6.64 -5.96
C GLY A 71 28.31 -5.76 -6.33
N ALA A 72 27.98 -5.61 -7.62
CA ALA A 72 26.84 -4.82 -8.08
C ALA A 72 25.60 -5.69 -8.32
N ASN A 73 24.42 -5.17 -7.97
CA ASN A 73 23.13 -5.83 -8.19
C ASN A 73 22.54 -5.46 -9.55
N THR A 74 22.08 -6.46 -10.30
CA THR A 74 21.35 -6.28 -11.57
C THR A 74 20.03 -7.06 -11.53
N MET A 75 19.02 -6.54 -12.21
CA MET A 75 17.65 -7.07 -12.20
C MET A 75 17.03 -7.05 -13.62
N PRO A 76 17.54 -7.83 -14.58
CA PRO A 76 16.90 -7.99 -15.88
C PRO A 76 15.47 -8.57 -15.78
N PRO A 77 14.58 -8.29 -16.76
CA PRO A 77 13.25 -8.89 -16.81
C PRO A 77 13.32 -10.42 -16.80
N SER A 78 12.48 -11.06 -15.97
CA SER A 78 12.40 -12.51 -15.90
C SER A 78 11.35 -13.08 -16.87
N ARG A 79 11.61 -14.28 -17.41
CA ARG A 79 10.65 -15.02 -18.26
C ARG A 79 9.88 -16.11 -17.51
N ILE A 80 10.14 -16.27 -16.21
CA ILE A 80 9.61 -17.39 -15.41
C ILE A 80 8.20 -17.14 -14.87
N PHE A 81 7.63 -15.94 -15.08
CA PHE A 81 6.29 -15.64 -14.57
C PHE A 81 5.20 -16.15 -15.50
N ARG A 82 4.42 -17.10 -15.00
CA ARG A 82 3.13 -17.49 -15.55
C ARG A 82 2.11 -17.44 -14.41
N ARG A 83 1.01 -16.70 -14.60
CA ARG A 83 -0.10 -16.73 -13.65
C ARG A 83 -0.81 -18.07 -13.78
N PHE A 84 -1.00 -18.76 -12.67
CA PHE A 84 -1.87 -19.94 -12.58
C PHE A 84 -3.27 -19.49 -12.15
N PRO A 85 -4.34 -20.05 -12.73
CA PRO A 85 -5.67 -19.90 -12.16
C PRO A 85 -5.73 -20.56 -10.78
N ALA A 86 -6.51 -19.97 -9.87
CA ALA A 86 -6.83 -20.56 -8.57
C ALA A 86 -7.78 -21.76 -8.70
#